data_AF-A0A3D0ZPJ0-F1
#
_entry.id   AF-A0A3D0ZPJ0-F1
#
_cell.length_a   1.000
_cell.length_b   1.000
_cell.length_c   1.000
_cell.angle_alpha   90.00
_cell.angle_beta   90.00
_cell.angle_gamma   90.00
#
_symmetry.space_group_name_H-M   'P 1'
#
loop_
_entity.id
_entity.type
_entity.pdbx_description
1 polymer ?
#
loop_
_entity_poly.entity_id
_entity_poly.type
_entity_poly.pdbx_seq_one_letter_code
_entity_poly.pdbx_strand_id
1 'polypeptide(L)'
;MKINNFTKLIVVPLLFISPFVYTAAAQSVLPASDGKNIDTESLPRLDTRRVQLNKAENQERRCELATQRIAEKIARYKTLEKRHQGIYLGLGTKLENLVNRLKEDGYTGDNIAALEADITKLDELSEKLKATYADYLAKLEELKTVSCADSDINFAQALKTAREELTATRDVIKEIKDFYLTEVKPHIAAMREQIKEEKLNREQNGKPENETTDTEEEQD
;
A
#
# COMPACT_ATOMS: atom_id res chain seq x y z
N MET A 1 45.25 7.24 -1.43
CA MET A 1 44.79 8.64 -1.29
C MET A 1 44.23 9.11 -2.63
N LYS A 2 42.90 9.16 -2.77
CA LYS A 2 42.11 10.25 -3.39
C LYS A 2 40.68 9.76 -3.55
N ILE A 3 39.83 10.39 -2.74
CA ILE A 3 38.41 10.17 -2.57
C ILE A 3 37.73 11.10 -3.59
N ASN A 4 36.85 10.57 -4.43
CA ASN A 4 35.97 11.40 -5.24
C ASN A 4 34.54 11.28 -4.71
N ASN A 5 34.20 12.23 -3.85
CA ASN A 5 32.84 12.54 -3.43
C ASN A 5 32.11 13.24 -4.58
N PHE A 6 31.03 12.63 -5.08
CA PHE A 6 30.07 13.33 -5.94
C PHE A 6 28.76 13.52 -5.17
N THR A 7 28.72 14.63 -4.44
CA THR A 7 27.52 15.27 -3.91
C THR A 7 26.53 15.56 -5.04
N LYS A 8 25.40 14.85 -5.07
CA LYS A 8 24.21 15.24 -5.82
C LYS A 8 23.31 16.08 -4.92
N LEU A 9 23.54 17.39 -4.94
CA LEU A 9 22.59 18.38 -4.46
C LEU A 9 21.50 18.52 -5.54
N ILE A 10 20.35 17.89 -5.33
CA ILE A 10 19.15 18.17 -6.14
C ILE A 10 18.35 19.23 -5.40
N VAL A 11 18.52 20.47 -5.85
CA VAL A 11 17.66 21.60 -5.51
C VAL A 11 16.29 21.33 -6.14
N VAL A 12 15.31 20.94 -5.32
CA VAL A 12 13.91 20.86 -5.74
C VAL A 12 13.38 22.30 -5.84
N PRO A 13 12.79 22.70 -6.98
CA PRO A 13 12.29 24.05 -7.16
C PRO A 13 11.08 24.24 -6.24
N LEU A 14 11.18 25.26 -5.39
CA LEU A 14 10.10 25.86 -4.65
C LEU A 14 9.00 26.26 -5.66
N LEU A 15 7.93 25.46 -5.72
CA LEU A 15 6.73 25.86 -6.45
C LEU A 15 6.08 27.01 -5.67
N PHE A 16 6.31 28.19 -6.22
CA PHE A 16 5.64 29.45 -6.01
C PHE A 16 4.23 29.30 -5.39
N ILE A 17 4.13 29.75 -4.16
CA ILE A 17 2.88 30.22 -3.57
C ILE A 17 2.41 31.37 -4.45
N SER A 18 1.39 31.09 -5.26
CA SER A 18 0.60 32.10 -5.96
C SER A 18 0.10 33.12 -4.92
N PRO A 19 0.45 34.41 -5.02
CA PRO A 19 -0.34 35.43 -4.36
C PRO A 19 -1.65 35.49 -5.14
N PHE A 20 -2.74 35.01 -4.52
CA PHE A 20 -4.07 35.33 -4.99
C PHE A 20 -4.22 36.85 -4.89
N VAL A 21 -3.92 37.53 -5.99
CA VAL A 21 -4.17 38.96 -6.16
C VAL A 21 -5.68 39.09 -6.08
N TYR A 22 -6.15 39.67 -4.97
CA TYR A 22 -7.50 40.17 -4.86
C TYR A 22 -7.70 41.21 -5.96
N THR A 23 -8.29 40.80 -7.08
CA THR A 23 -8.91 41.74 -7.98
C THR A 23 -10.09 42.33 -7.23
N ALA A 24 -9.97 43.60 -6.85
CA ALA A 24 -11.08 44.40 -6.40
C ALA A 24 -12.12 44.39 -7.52
N ALA A 25 -13.19 43.63 -7.33
CA ALA A 25 -14.38 43.76 -8.16
C ALA A 25 -14.83 45.22 -8.04
N ALA A 26 -14.79 45.94 -9.15
CA ALA A 26 -15.37 47.24 -9.29
C ALA A 26 -16.80 47.19 -8.74
N GLN A 27 -17.10 48.11 -7.82
CA GLN A 27 -18.44 48.32 -7.31
C GLN A 27 -19.30 48.80 -8.48
N SER A 28 -20.02 47.88 -9.13
CA SER A 28 -21.23 48.25 -9.85
C SER A 28 -22.25 48.67 -8.80
N VAL A 29 -22.26 49.96 -8.49
CA VAL A 29 -23.32 50.60 -7.73
C VAL A 29 -24.59 50.41 -8.56
N LEU A 30 -25.44 49.48 -8.15
CA LEU A 30 -26.79 49.36 -8.68
C LEU A 30 -27.49 50.70 -8.45
N PRO A 31 -28.19 51.26 -9.46
CA PRO A 31 -28.99 52.46 -9.22
C PRO A 31 -30.00 52.13 -8.12
N ALA A 32 -30.07 53.00 -7.11
CA ALA A 32 -31.13 52.96 -6.12
C ALA A 32 -32.46 53.13 -6.87
N SER A 33 -33.14 52.01 -7.15
CA SER A 33 -34.52 52.06 -7.61
C SER A 33 -35.36 52.54 -6.44
N ASP A 34 -36.14 53.60 -6.68
CA ASP A 34 -37.11 54.18 -5.76
C ASP A 34 -37.78 53.09 -4.90
N GLY A 35 -37.54 53.18 -3.59
CA GLY A 35 -38.15 52.34 -2.59
C GLY A 35 -39.65 52.56 -2.60
N LYS A 36 -40.36 51.77 -3.39
CA LYS A 36 -41.80 51.61 -3.25
C LYS A 36 -42.03 51.05 -1.84
N ASN A 37 -42.69 51.83 -0.98
CA ASN A 37 -43.12 51.41 0.35
C ASN A 37 -43.86 50.07 0.22
N ILE A 38 -43.17 48.98 0.57
CA ILE A 38 -43.83 47.71 0.86
C ILE A 38 -44.29 47.85 2.30
N ASP A 39 -45.45 48.47 2.47
CA ASP A 39 -46.21 48.39 3.69
C ASP A 39 -46.42 46.91 4.02
N THR A 40 -45.73 46.43 5.06
CA THR A 40 -46.15 45.27 5.86
C THR A 40 -46.63 44.04 5.09
N GLU A 41 -45.87 43.57 4.09
CA GLU A 41 -45.99 42.17 3.71
C GLU A 41 -45.17 41.39 4.76
N SER A 42 -45.86 40.94 5.82
CA SER A 42 -45.23 40.13 6.85
C SER A 42 -44.54 38.95 6.19
N LEU A 43 -43.20 38.90 6.22
CA LEU A 43 -42.45 37.70 5.87
C LEU A 43 -43.17 36.52 6.55
N PRO A 44 -43.56 35.48 5.80
CA PRO A 44 -44.33 34.37 6.38
C PRO A 44 -43.54 33.87 7.59
N ARG A 45 -44.18 33.87 8.77
CA ARG A 45 -43.54 33.45 10.01
C ARG A 45 -42.89 32.10 9.74
N LEU A 46 -41.58 32.02 9.98
CA LEU A 46 -40.80 30.80 9.80
C LEU A 46 -41.50 29.70 10.59
N ASP A 47 -42.10 28.73 9.90
CA ASP A 47 -42.78 27.62 10.55
C ASP A 47 -41.69 26.75 11.19
N THR A 48 -41.43 27.02 12.47
CA THR A 48 -40.40 26.35 13.26
C THR A 48 -40.57 24.83 13.24
N ARG A 49 -41.79 24.33 13.06
CA ARG A 49 -42.08 22.91 12.88
C ARG A 49 -41.54 22.38 11.55
N ARG A 50 -41.81 23.06 10.44
CA ARG A 50 -41.28 22.71 9.11
C ARG A 50 -39.75 22.78 9.08
N VAL A 51 -39.16 23.78 9.72
CA VAL A 51 -37.69 23.90 9.80
C VAL A 51 -37.07 22.74 10.58
N GLN A 52 -37.69 22.33 11.70
CA GLN A 52 -37.22 21.17 12.47
C GLN A 52 -37.37 19.86 11.71
N LEU A 53 -38.49 19.65 11.01
CA LEU A 53 -38.70 18.47 10.17
C LEU A 53 -37.66 18.40 9.03
N ASN A 54 -37.46 19.50 8.31
CA ASN A 54 -36.45 19.56 7.24
C ASN A 54 -35.02 19.34 7.78
N LYS A 55 -34.72 19.78 9.00
CA LYS A 55 -33.41 19.53 9.63
C LYS A 55 -33.24 18.05 9.97
N ALA A 56 -34.28 17.42 10.52
CA ALA A 56 -34.27 16.00 10.84
C ALA A 56 -34.14 15.12 9.59
N GLU A 57 -34.92 15.41 8.53
CA GLU A 57 -34.84 14.70 7.25
C GLU A 57 -33.46 14.85 6.59
N ASN A 58 -32.89 16.06 6.60
CA ASN A 58 -31.54 16.28 6.08
C ASN A 58 -30.47 15.54 6.91
N GLN A 59 -30.64 15.43 8.23
CA GLN A 59 -29.74 14.69 9.09
C GLN A 59 -29.83 13.18 8.81
N GLU A 60 -31.03 12.64 8.67
CA GLU A 60 -31.28 11.24 8.31
C GLU A 60 -30.65 10.90 6.96
N ARG A 61 -30.88 11.72 5.93
CA ARG A 61 -30.27 11.55 4.61
C ARG A 61 -28.74 11.59 4.65
N ARG A 62 -28.15 12.48 5.46
CA ARG A 62 -26.69 12.55 5.63
C ARG A 62 -26.14 11.29 6.31
N CYS A 63 -26.83 10.78 7.32
CA CYS A 63 -26.50 9.54 8.02
C CYS A 63 -26.58 8.34 7.07
N GLU A 64 -27.62 8.24 6.25
CA GLU A 64 -27.76 7.17 5.25
C GLU A 64 -26.58 7.18 4.26
N LEU A 65 -26.27 8.34 3.69
CA LEU A 65 -25.14 8.48 2.76
C LEU A 65 -23.79 8.18 3.42
N ALA A 66 -23.59 8.58 4.68
CA ALA A 66 -22.37 8.26 5.42
C ALA A 66 -22.24 6.75 5.65
N THR A 67 -23.31 6.11 6.12
CA THR A 67 -23.39 4.67 6.38
C THR A 67 -23.14 3.86 5.10
N GLN A 68 -23.75 4.27 3.98
CA GLN A 68 -23.53 3.65 2.69
C GLN A 68 -22.06 3.73 2.25
N ARG A 69 -21.44 4.93 2.34
CA ARG A 69 -20.03 5.12 1.99
C ARG A 69 -19.09 4.27 2.86
N ILE A 70 -19.39 4.15 4.15
CA ILE A 70 -18.61 3.31 5.06
C ILE A 70 -18.77 1.84 4.68
N ALA A 71 -19.99 1.38 4.38
CA ALA A 71 -20.26 0.01 3.93
C ALA A 71 -19.54 -0.33 2.62
N GLU A 72 -19.55 0.57 1.63
CA GLU A 72 -18.79 0.43 0.39
C GLU A 72 -17.28 0.32 0.66
N LYS A 73 -16.78 1.12 1.60
CA LYS A 73 -15.38 1.07 2.01
C LYS A 73 -15.03 -0.27 2.66
N ILE A 74 -15.85 -0.76 3.57
CA ILE A 74 -15.68 -2.10 4.18
C ILE A 74 -15.61 -3.17 3.10
N ALA A 75 -16.57 -3.18 2.15
CA ALA A 75 -16.59 -4.15 1.06
C ALA A 75 -15.32 -4.09 0.19
N ARG A 76 -14.89 -2.88 -0.17
CA ARG A 76 -13.64 -2.67 -0.92
C ARG A 76 -12.42 -3.22 -0.18
N TYR A 77 -12.31 -2.95 1.12
CA TYR A 77 -11.14 -3.35 1.89
C TYR A 77 -11.12 -4.84 2.24
N LYS A 78 -12.27 -5.49 2.41
CA LYS A 78 -12.36 -6.97 2.46
C LYS A 78 -11.87 -7.62 1.16
N THR A 79 -12.18 -7.02 0.01
CA THR A 79 -11.65 -7.51 -1.28
C THR A 79 -10.14 -7.30 -1.39
N LEU A 80 -9.63 -6.16 -0.92
CA LEU A 80 -8.18 -5.88 -0.92
C LEU A 80 -7.41 -6.80 0.02
N GLU A 81 -7.95 -7.06 1.22
CA GLU A 81 -7.40 -8.03 2.17
C GLU A 81 -7.22 -9.39 1.49
N LYS A 82 -8.29 -9.95 0.92
CA LYS A 82 -8.24 -11.23 0.20
C LYS A 82 -7.21 -11.23 -0.93
N ARG A 83 -7.14 -10.14 -1.69
CA ARG A 83 -6.18 -10.01 -2.79
C ARG A 83 -4.74 -10.03 -2.28
N HIS A 84 -4.41 -9.22 -1.27
CA HIS A 84 -3.04 -9.16 -0.74
C HIS A 84 -2.65 -10.47 -0.07
N GLN A 85 -3.54 -11.05 0.73
CA GLN A 85 -3.31 -12.36 1.35
C GLN A 85 -3.03 -13.44 0.30
N GLY A 86 -3.84 -13.51 -0.76
CA GLY A 86 -3.61 -14.46 -1.86
C GLY A 86 -2.27 -14.24 -2.59
N ILE A 87 -1.81 -12.99 -2.73
CA ILE A 87 -0.52 -12.68 -3.36
C ILE A 87 0.65 -13.14 -2.48
N TYR A 88 0.64 -12.80 -1.19
CA TYR A 88 1.78 -13.05 -0.31
C TYR A 88 1.89 -14.50 0.13
N LEU A 89 0.77 -15.16 0.45
CA LEU A 89 0.75 -16.61 0.67
C LEU A 89 1.18 -17.35 -0.59
N GLY A 90 0.69 -16.93 -1.76
CA GLY A 90 1.08 -17.52 -3.03
C GLY A 90 2.56 -17.31 -3.39
N LEU A 91 3.20 -16.26 -2.87
CA LEU A 91 4.64 -16.05 -2.99
C LEU A 91 5.41 -17.00 -2.05
N GLY A 92 4.98 -17.13 -0.79
CA GLY A 92 5.54 -18.09 0.18
C GLY A 92 5.54 -19.52 -0.37
N THR A 93 4.38 -20.00 -0.82
CA THR A 93 4.24 -21.34 -1.42
C THR A 93 5.14 -21.55 -2.64
N LYS A 94 5.37 -20.51 -3.46
CA LYS A 94 6.28 -20.62 -4.61
C LYS A 94 7.73 -20.74 -4.18
N LEU A 95 8.13 -20.02 -3.13
CA LEU A 95 9.48 -20.10 -2.57
C LEU A 95 9.71 -21.46 -1.90
N GLU A 96 8.74 -21.96 -1.12
CA GLU A 96 8.79 -23.30 -0.53
C GLU A 96 8.96 -24.38 -1.61
N ASN A 97 8.14 -24.34 -2.65
CA ASN A 97 8.25 -25.29 -3.76
C ASN A 97 9.60 -25.19 -4.49
N LEU A 98 10.16 -23.99 -4.61
CA LEU A 98 11.49 -23.80 -5.16
C LEU A 98 12.56 -24.45 -4.26
N VAL A 99 12.54 -24.14 -2.96
CA VAL A 99 13.49 -24.69 -1.99
C VAL A 99 13.41 -26.21 -1.94
N ASN A 100 12.22 -26.79 -1.89
CA ASN A 100 12.01 -28.24 -1.87
C ASN A 100 12.63 -28.92 -3.10
N ARG A 101 12.35 -28.39 -4.29
CA ARG A 101 12.93 -28.90 -5.53
C ARG A 101 14.46 -28.78 -5.56
N LEU A 102 15.00 -27.67 -5.06
CA LEU A 102 16.45 -27.50 -5.00
C LEU A 102 17.09 -28.50 -4.04
N LYS A 103 16.46 -28.79 -2.90
CA LYS A 103 16.92 -29.82 -1.97
C LYS A 103 16.84 -31.22 -2.58
N GLU A 104 15.77 -31.53 -3.32
CA GLU A 104 15.64 -32.79 -4.08
C GLU A 104 16.73 -32.94 -5.14
N ASP A 105 17.10 -31.85 -5.80
CA ASP A 105 18.21 -31.81 -6.78
C ASP A 105 19.61 -31.83 -6.12
N GLY A 106 19.68 -31.88 -4.78
CA GLY A 106 20.91 -31.98 -4.00
C GLY A 106 21.60 -30.65 -3.69
N TYR A 107 20.97 -29.50 -3.97
CA TYR A 107 21.52 -28.20 -3.60
C TYR A 107 21.38 -27.96 -2.09
N THR A 108 22.46 -27.49 -1.48
CA THR A 108 22.54 -27.20 -0.04
C THR A 108 23.37 -25.93 0.19
N GLY A 109 23.46 -25.49 1.45
CA GLY A 109 24.30 -24.35 1.86
C GLY A 109 23.53 -23.08 2.17
N ASP A 110 24.26 -21.99 2.34
CA ASP A 110 23.76 -20.74 2.93
C ASP A 110 22.66 -20.07 2.10
N ASN A 111 22.71 -20.19 0.76
CA ASN A 111 21.66 -19.63 -0.11
C ASN A 111 20.30 -20.32 0.07
N ILE A 112 20.30 -21.64 0.32
CA ILE A 112 19.07 -22.38 0.65
C ILE A 112 18.55 -21.94 2.01
N ALA A 113 19.43 -21.88 3.01
CA ALA A 113 19.06 -21.44 4.36
C ALA A 113 18.49 -20.01 4.38
N ALA A 114 19.05 -19.10 3.55
CA ALA A 114 18.55 -17.75 3.39
C ALA A 114 17.12 -17.72 2.81
N LEU A 115 16.84 -18.53 1.78
CA LEU A 115 15.49 -18.64 1.22
C LEU A 115 14.48 -19.24 2.22
N GLU A 116 14.91 -20.16 3.09
CA GLU A 116 14.05 -20.71 4.16
C GLU A 116 13.74 -19.67 5.25
N ALA A 117 14.74 -18.88 5.63
CA ALA A 117 14.55 -17.74 6.52
C ALA A 117 13.60 -16.71 5.88
N ASP A 118 13.71 -16.49 4.57
CA ASP A 118 12.86 -15.56 3.84
C ASP A 118 11.39 -15.99 3.83
N ILE A 119 11.13 -17.29 3.62
CA ILE A 119 9.77 -17.86 3.67
C ILE A 119 9.16 -17.58 5.05
N THR A 120 9.89 -17.93 6.11
CA THR A 120 9.44 -17.70 7.49
C THR A 120 9.11 -16.24 7.73
N LYS A 121 9.96 -15.33 7.26
CA LYS A 121 9.75 -13.89 7.43
C LYS A 121 8.56 -13.37 6.63
N LEU A 122 8.36 -13.88 5.42
CA LEU A 122 7.21 -13.52 4.58
C LEU A 122 5.90 -13.96 5.21
N ASP A 123 5.86 -15.11 5.87
CA ASP A 123 4.70 -15.61 6.59
C ASP A 123 4.37 -14.73 7.81
N GLU A 124 5.37 -14.36 8.61
CA GLU A 124 5.20 -13.42 9.71
C GLU A 124 4.60 -12.08 9.25
N LEU A 125 5.13 -11.53 8.15
CA LEU A 125 4.63 -10.27 7.60
C LEU A 125 3.21 -10.43 7.00
N SER A 126 2.89 -11.59 6.44
CA SER A 126 1.56 -11.89 5.91
C SER A 126 0.50 -11.97 7.01
N GLU A 127 0.82 -12.59 8.14
CA GLU A 127 -0.05 -12.61 9.33
C GLU A 127 -0.16 -11.22 9.97
N LYS A 128 0.94 -10.44 10.02
CA LYS A 128 0.89 -9.04 10.45
C LYS A 128 -0.03 -8.20 9.57
N LEU A 129 -0.01 -8.42 8.25
CA LEU A 129 -0.89 -7.72 7.32
C LEU A 129 -2.37 -8.08 7.57
N LYS A 130 -2.66 -9.35 7.81
CA LYS A 130 -4.00 -9.82 8.16
C LYS A 130 -4.53 -9.16 9.42
N ALA A 131 -3.71 -9.07 10.47
CA ALA A 131 -4.07 -8.40 11.71
C ALA A 131 -4.40 -6.91 11.48
N THR A 132 -3.54 -6.16 10.79
CA THR A 132 -3.79 -4.73 10.51
C THR A 132 -5.03 -4.49 9.64
N TYR A 133 -5.36 -5.40 8.71
CA TYR A 133 -6.63 -5.36 8.00
C TYR A 133 -7.82 -5.57 8.93
N ALA A 134 -7.75 -6.54 9.83
CA ALA A 134 -8.82 -6.83 10.79
C ALA A 134 -9.07 -5.63 11.70
N ASP A 135 -8.02 -5.00 12.22
CA ASP A 135 -8.10 -3.81 13.08
C ASP A 135 -8.75 -2.64 12.33
N TYR A 136 -8.29 -2.35 11.10
CA TYR A 136 -8.87 -1.29 10.28
C TYR A 136 -10.34 -1.55 9.93
N LEU A 137 -10.70 -2.79 9.58
CA LEU A 137 -12.09 -3.15 9.30
C LEU A 137 -12.98 -3.03 10.54
N ALA A 138 -12.48 -3.42 11.72
CA ALA A 138 -13.18 -3.22 12.98
C ALA A 138 -13.45 -1.72 13.23
N LYS A 139 -12.46 -0.84 12.99
CA LYS A 139 -12.65 0.62 13.12
C LYS A 139 -13.63 1.21 12.11
N LEU A 140 -13.73 0.64 10.90
CA LEU A 140 -14.78 1.05 9.97
C LEU A 140 -16.17 0.62 10.42
N GLU A 141 -16.32 -0.57 11.00
CA GLU A 141 -17.61 -1.03 11.55
C GLU A 141 -18.01 -0.19 12.78
N GLU A 142 -17.07 0.15 13.67
CA GLU A 142 -17.32 1.11 14.77
C GLU A 142 -17.74 2.49 14.23
N LEU A 143 -17.06 2.99 13.19
CA LEU A 143 -17.39 4.29 12.59
C LEU A 143 -18.80 4.30 11.98
N LYS A 144 -19.24 3.15 11.44
CA LYS A 144 -20.59 2.97 10.89
C LYS A 144 -21.68 3.11 11.97
N THR A 145 -21.40 2.70 13.22
CA THR A 145 -22.36 2.81 14.33
C THR A 145 -22.38 4.21 14.95
N VAL A 146 -21.22 4.89 15.00
CA VAL A 146 -21.07 6.23 15.61
C VAL A 146 -21.69 7.34 14.75
N SER A 147 -21.76 7.19 13.42
CA SER A 147 -22.06 8.31 12.51
C SER A 147 -23.47 8.92 12.59
N CYS A 148 -24.42 8.30 13.30
CA CYS A 148 -25.83 8.70 13.25
C CYS A 148 -26.40 9.19 14.58
N ALA A 149 -25.79 8.84 15.72
CA ALA A 149 -26.27 9.22 17.05
C ALA A 149 -25.30 10.14 17.81
N ASP A 150 -24.04 10.20 17.39
CA ASP A 150 -22.99 10.88 18.14
C ASP A 150 -22.69 12.30 17.64
N SER A 151 -22.15 13.12 18.54
CA SER A 151 -21.67 14.47 18.22
C SER A 151 -20.57 14.46 17.15
N ASP A 152 -20.45 15.56 16.40
CA ASP A 152 -19.42 15.74 15.35
C ASP A 152 -17.98 15.46 15.86
N ILE A 153 -17.72 15.68 17.15
CA ILE A 153 -16.41 15.43 17.80
C ILE A 153 -16.10 13.93 17.87
N ASN A 154 -17.06 13.12 18.31
CA ASN A 154 -16.87 11.66 18.43
C ASN A 154 -16.65 11.02 17.06
N PHE A 155 -17.41 11.46 16.05
CA PHE A 155 -17.24 11.00 14.68
C PHE A 155 -15.85 11.36 14.12
N ALA A 156 -15.39 12.60 14.33
CA ALA A 156 -14.07 13.03 13.87
C ALA A 156 -12.94 12.20 14.50
N GLN A 157 -13.05 11.90 15.80
CA GLN A 157 -12.07 11.07 16.51
C GLN A 157 -12.09 9.63 16.01
N ALA A 158 -13.26 9.01 15.86
CA ALA A 158 -13.39 7.66 15.30
C ALA A 158 -12.81 7.56 13.88
N LEU A 159 -13.07 8.57 13.05
CA LEU A 159 -12.51 8.66 11.70
C LEU A 159 -10.98 8.82 11.71
N LYS A 160 -10.43 9.57 12.66
CA LYS A 160 -8.98 9.70 12.84
C LYS A 160 -8.35 8.35 13.17
N THR A 161 -8.88 7.63 14.16
CA THR A 161 -8.39 6.29 14.53
C THR A 161 -8.48 5.31 13.35
N ALA A 162 -9.58 5.30 12.60
CA ALA A 162 -9.68 4.46 11.40
C ALA A 162 -8.61 4.81 10.33
N ARG A 163 -8.17 6.08 10.24
CA ARG A 163 -7.08 6.47 9.32
C ARG A 163 -5.71 6.04 9.80
N GLU A 164 -5.49 6.02 11.11
CA GLU A 164 -4.25 5.52 11.72
C GLU A 164 -4.09 4.02 11.43
N GLU A 165 -5.14 3.22 11.63
CA GLU A 165 -5.12 1.78 11.30
C GLU A 165 -4.90 1.51 9.80
N LEU A 166 -5.46 2.35 8.94
CA LEU A 166 -5.19 2.25 7.50
C LEU A 166 -3.73 2.57 7.16
N THR A 167 -3.11 3.50 7.89
CA THR A 167 -1.68 3.80 7.73
C THR A 167 -0.84 2.61 8.15
N ALA A 168 -1.13 2.01 9.31
CA ALA A 168 -0.48 0.79 9.76
C ALA A 168 -0.57 -0.35 8.74
N THR A 169 -1.75 -0.56 8.14
CA THR A 169 -1.95 -1.55 7.06
C THR A 169 -1.04 -1.26 5.86
N ARG A 170 -0.93 0.01 5.45
CA ARG A 170 -0.08 0.41 4.31
C ARG A 170 1.40 0.24 4.61
N ASP A 171 1.82 0.50 5.84
CA ASP A 171 3.21 0.34 6.25
C ASP A 171 3.63 -1.12 6.19
N VAL A 172 2.77 -2.06 6.61
CA VAL A 172 3.04 -3.50 6.48
C VAL A 172 3.11 -3.93 5.01
N ILE A 173 2.22 -3.43 4.14
CA ILE A 173 2.30 -3.71 2.69
C ILE A 173 3.64 -3.22 2.11
N LYS A 174 4.09 -2.05 2.54
CA LYS A 174 5.38 -1.49 2.14
C LYS A 174 6.53 -2.35 2.68
N GLU A 175 6.49 -2.74 3.95
CA GLU A 175 7.47 -3.61 4.58
C GLU A 175 7.62 -4.94 3.81
N ILE A 176 6.53 -5.59 3.42
CA ILE A 176 6.57 -6.81 2.60
C ILE A 176 7.22 -6.54 1.25
N LYS A 177 6.86 -5.44 0.58
CA LYS A 177 7.42 -5.09 -0.73
C LYS A 177 8.92 -4.82 -0.63
N ASP A 178 9.33 -4.06 0.37
CA ASP A 178 10.73 -3.71 0.58
C ASP A 178 11.53 -4.98 0.91
N PHE A 179 11.04 -5.82 1.83
CA PHE A 179 11.62 -7.12 2.16
C PHE A 179 11.81 -8.01 0.92
N TYR A 180 10.79 -8.12 0.07
CA TYR A 180 10.92 -8.90 -1.16
C TYR A 180 12.01 -8.36 -2.10
N LEU A 181 12.13 -7.04 -2.20
CA LEU A 181 13.09 -6.41 -3.11
C LEU A 181 14.52 -6.43 -2.58
N THR A 182 14.72 -6.31 -1.27
CA THR A 182 16.04 -6.20 -0.64
C THR A 182 16.61 -7.53 -0.17
N GLU A 183 15.77 -8.50 0.20
CA GLU A 183 16.22 -9.79 0.74
C GLU A 183 15.91 -10.93 -0.24
N VAL A 184 14.61 -11.19 -0.47
CA VAL A 184 14.14 -12.38 -1.22
C VAL A 184 14.71 -12.41 -2.63
N LYS A 185 14.59 -11.29 -3.36
CA LYS A 185 15.01 -11.23 -4.77
C LYS A 185 16.54 -11.43 -4.91
N PRO A 186 17.40 -10.77 -4.10
CA PRO A 186 18.82 -11.10 -4.05
C PRO A 186 19.14 -12.56 -3.70
N HIS A 187 18.49 -13.16 -2.71
CA HIS A 187 18.73 -14.57 -2.36
C HIS A 187 18.36 -15.52 -3.50
N ILE A 188 17.25 -15.28 -4.21
CA ILE A 188 16.91 -16.04 -5.42
C ILE A 188 18.00 -15.88 -6.50
N ALA A 189 18.52 -14.67 -6.67
CA ALA A 189 19.58 -14.41 -7.67
C ALA A 189 20.88 -15.12 -7.30
N ALA A 190 21.30 -15.08 -6.03
CA ALA A 190 22.46 -15.79 -5.53
C ALA A 190 22.32 -17.31 -5.74
N MET A 191 21.14 -17.87 -5.43
CA MET A 191 20.85 -19.28 -5.65
C MET A 191 20.94 -19.67 -7.13
N ARG A 192 20.50 -18.80 -8.05
CA ARG A 192 20.62 -19.04 -9.50
C ARG A 192 22.08 -19.09 -9.96
N GLU A 193 22.92 -18.20 -9.47
CA GLU A 193 24.34 -18.22 -9.81
C GLU A 193 25.04 -19.45 -9.23
N GLN A 194 24.75 -19.83 -7.97
CA GLN A 194 25.27 -21.07 -7.38
C GLN A 194 24.92 -22.30 -8.25
N ILE A 195 23.65 -22.42 -8.65
CA ILE A 195 23.19 -23.52 -9.53
C ILE A 195 23.97 -23.56 -10.84
N LYS A 196 24.23 -22.39 -11.43
CA LYS A 196 24.96 -22.27 -12.70
C LYS A 196 26.41 -22.69 -12.56
N GLU A 197 27.09 -22.22 -11.50
CA GLU A 197 28.48 -22.58 -11.21
C GLU A 197 28.64 -24.08 -10.91
N GLU A 198 27.77 -24.64 -10.08
CA GLU A 198 27.80 -26.07 -9.79
C GLU A 198 27.57 -26.93 -11.04
N LYS A 199 26.65 -26.52 -11.93
CA LYS A 199 26.42 -27.24 -13.19
C LYS A 199 27.65 -27.18 -14.11
N LEU A 200 28.25 -26.01 -14.28
CA LEU A 200 29.47 -25.84 -15.07
C LEU A 200 30.62 -26.70 -14.52
N ASN A 201 30.79 -26.74 -13.20
CA ASN A 201 31.82 -27.56 -12.55
C ASN A 201 31.57 -29.07 -12.75
N ARG A 202 30.32 -29.52 -12.70
CA ARG A 202 29.95 -30.93 -12.98
C ARG A 202 30.22 -31.31 -14.44
N GLU A 203 29.98 -30.41 -15.38
CA GLU A 203 30.25 -30.63 -16.82
C GLU A 203 31.76 -30.67 -17.14
N GLN A 204 32.56 -29.81 -16.50
CA GLN A 204 34.01 -29.77 -16.69
C GLN A 204 34.72 -30.98 -16.06
N ASN A 205 34.28 -31.42 -14.88
CA ASN A 205 34.84 -32.60 -14.21
C ASN A 205 34.31 -33.93 -14.77
N GLY A 206 33.29 -33.91 -15.62
CA GLY A 206 32.68 -35.10 -16.24
C GLY A 206 33.26 -35.46 -17.62
N LYS A 207 34.17 -34.64 -18.19
CA LYS A 207 34.81 -34.92 -19.48
C LYS A 207 36.13 -35.68 -19.24
N PRO A 208 36.27 -36.94 -19.71
CA PRO A 208 37.52 -37.67 -19.54
C PRO A 208 38.63 -36.99 -20.34
N GLU A 209 39.73 -36.64 -19.67
CA GLU A 209 41.04 -36.44 -20.30
C GLU A 209 41.53 -37.79 -20.82
N ASN A 210 41.26 -38.11 -22.08
CA ASN A 210 42.11 -39.03 -22.82
C ASN A 210 42.12 -38.66 -24.31
N GLU A 211 43.16 -37.93 -24.71
CA GLU A 211 43.89 -38.18 -25.97
C GLU A 211 45.23 -37.46 -25.90
N THR A 212 46.11 -37.93 -25.02
CA THR A 212 47.55 -37.92 -25.29
C THR A 212 47.93 -39.38 -25.50
N THR A 213 47.85 -39.83 -26.76
CA THR A 213 48.60 -41.01 -27.18
C THR A 213 49.81 -40.48 -27.91
N ASP A 214 50.96 -40.76 -27.32
CA ASP A 214 52.28 -40.61 -27.88
C ASP A 214 52.37 -41.19 -29.29
N THR A 215 52.95 -40.45 -30.21
CA THR A 215 53.71 -41.05 -31.31
C THR A 215 55.16 -40.62 -31.13
N GLU A 216 55.88 -41.41 -30.33
CA GLU A 216 57.33 -41.50 -30.43
C GLU A 216 57.71 -41.90 -31.86
N GLU A 217 58.71 -41.21 -32.39
CA GLU A 217 59.53 -41.65 -33.52
C GLU A 217 60.21 -42.99 -33.17
N GLU A 218 60.22 -43.97 -34.09
CA GLU A 218 61.41 -44.82 -34.22
C GLU A 218 61.58 -45.32 -35.67
N GLN A 219 62.82 -45.22 -36.13
CA GLN A 219 63.37 -45.58 -37.41
C GLN A 219 63.59 -47.11 -37.50
N ASP A 220 63.24 -47.72 -38.63
CA ASP A 220 64.10 -48.55 -39.51
C ASP A 220 63.29 -49.31 -40.57
#